data_AF-A0A085LV17-F1
#
_entry.id   AF-A0A085LV17-F1
#
_cell.length_a   1.000
_cell.length_b   1.000
_cell.length_c   1.000
_cell.angle_alpha   90.00
_cell.angle_beta   90.00
_cell.angle_gamma   90.00
#
_symmetry.space_group_name_H-M   'P 1'
#
loop_
_entity.id
_entity.type
_entity.pdbx_description
1 polymer ?
#
loop_
_entity_poly.entity_id
_entity_poly.type
_entity_poly.pdbx_seq_one_letter_code
_entity_poly.pdbx_strand_id
1 'polypeptide(L)'
;MCAFKICRMTLSNTLDPGCKLPTLPFLKDPLRHVFKESSEVVEAMKKAVVNPGFEKTAVLEPEKSKMAKRLARKVRELKFDRGMGKVVGMLLQLEREKTMGAKWFQLPATEMNEERKRDLKVLQLRDAIDPTIHYRRNYRKQLPKYFEIGRVVDNPIDFYSSRIPKKQRKNTIVEELLADAEVRRRMKQKYSEIAAHRNNRRKRKFAKHPKRRHGR
;
A
#
# COMPACT_ATOMS: atom_id res chain seq x y z
N MET A 1 2.98 98.79 -43.09
CA MET A 1 3.42 97.41 -43.34
C MET A 1 4.03 96.87 -42.06
N CYS A 2 3.30 96.01 -41.36
CA CYS A 2 3.66 95.54 -40.02
C CYS A 2 4.88 94.60 -40.08
N ALA A 3 6.01 95.16 -39.64
CA ALA A 3 6.83 94.71 -38.51
C ALA A 3 6.68 93.23 -38.10
N PHE A 4 7.73 92.41 -38.24
CA PHE A 4 8.86 92.28 -37.29
C PHE A 4 8.44 91.52 -36.01
N LYS A 5 9.23 90.67 -35.39
CA LYS A 5 10.50 90.00 -35.65
C LYS A 5 10.65 89.05 -34.46
N ILE A 6 11.28 87.92 -34.71
CA ILE A 6 11.42 86.82 -33.76
C ILE A 6 12.33 87.23 -32.59
N CYS A 7 11.91 86.89 -31.37
CA CYS A 7 12.70 87.05 -30.14
C CYS A 7 12.97 85.66 -29.52
N ARG A 8 14.17 85.51 -28.95
CA ARG A 8 14.70 84.31 -28.29
C ARG A 8 14.99 84.68 -26.83
N MET A 9 14.66 83.82 -25.86
CA MET A 9 15.45 83.43 -24.66
C MET A 9 14.61 82.86 -23.50
N THR A 10 15.09 81.72 -22.98
CA THR A 10 15.16 81.17 -21.60
C THR A 10 14.01 81.20 -20.56
N LEU A 11 13.74 79.98 -20.02
CA LEU A 11 13.43 79.54 -18.63
C LEU A 11 12.54 80.41 -17.71
N SER A 12 11.41 79.86 -17.25
CA SER A 12 11.01 79.78 -15.83
C SER A 12 9.64 79.12 -15.59
N ASN A 13 9.56 78.29 -14.56
CA ASN A 13 8.59 78.26 -13.44
C ASN A 13 7.07 78.29 -13.71
N THR A 14 6.41 77.21 -13.25
CA THR A 14 5.19 77.17 -12.39
C THR A 14 3.84 77.78 -12.85
N LEU A 15 2.77 77.14 -12.30
CA LEU A 15 1.32 77.47 -12.27
C LEU A 15 0.50 76.77 -13.37
N ASP A 16 -0.58 75.99 -13.13
CA ASP A 16 -1.51 75.92 -11.99
C ASP A 16 -2.06 74.49 -11.70
N PRO A 17 -2.34 74.16 -10.42
CA PRO A 17 -3.06 72.94 -10.03
C PRO A 17 -4.57 73.21 -10.10
N GLY A 18 -5.23 72.92 -11.22
CA GLY A 18 -6.63 73.34 -11.32
C GLY A 18 -7.44 72.90 -12.52
N CYS A 19 -7.27 71.68 -13.04
CA CYS A 19 -8.20 71.15 -14.03
C CYS A 19 -8.59 69.71 -13.71
N LYS A 20 -9.70 69.51 -13.00
CA LYS A 20 -10.35 68.20 -12.86
C LYS A 20 -11.15 67.92 -14.13
N LEU A 21 -10.63 67.07 -15.02
CA LEU A 21 -11.44 66.46 -16.07
C LEU A 21 -12.36 65.39 -15.46
N PRO A 22 -13.65 65.33 -15.82
CA PRO A 22 -14.54 64.27 -15.35
C PRO A 22 -14.16 62.94 -15.99
N THR A 23 -13.82 61.95 -15.17
CA THR A 23 -13.50 60.58 -15.61
C THR A 23 -14.76 59.89 -16.14
N LEU A 24 -14.76 59.49 -17.42
CA LEU A 24 -15.76 58.60 -18.02
C LEU A 24 -15.63 57.17 -17.44
N PRO A 25 -16.71 56.51 -17.01
CA PRO A 25 -16.65 55.29 -16.19
C PRO A 25 -16.65 54.00 -17.02
N PHE A 26 -15.83 53.88 -18.08
CA PHE A 26 -15.88 52.66 -18.92
C PHE A 26 -14.55 52.00 -19.30
N LEU A 27 -13.39 52.45 -18.82
CA LEU A 27 -12.15 51.66 -18.99
C LEU A 27 -11.44 51.48 -17.66
N LYS A 28 -11.92 50.51 -16.87
CA LYS A 28 -11.14 49.95 -15.75
C LYS A 28 -10.34 48.76 -16.28
N ASP A 29 -9.10 49.07 -16.64
CA ASP A 29 -7.89 48.26 -16.66
C ASP A 29 -8.07 46.72 -16.53
N PRO A 30 -7.83 45.93 -17.60
CA PRO A 30 -7.85 44.46 -17.56
C PRO A 30 -6.73 43.87 -16.67
N LEU A 31 -5.77 44.68 -16.23
CA LEU A 31 -4.60 44.25 -15.45
C LEU A 31 -4.90 43.95 -13.97
N ARG A 32 -6.07 44.33 -13.45
CA ARG A 32 -6.43 44.08 -12.05
C ARG A 32 -6.85 42.63 -11.79
N HIS A 33 -7.34 41.93 -12.82
CA HIS A 33 -7.69 40.52 -12.71
C HIS A 33 -6.44 39.63 -12.69
N VAL A 34 -5.45 39.97 -13.53
CA VAL A 34 -4.14 39.29 -13.58
C VAL A 34 -3.38 39.45 -12.27
N PHE A 35 -3.43 40.64 -11.64
CA PHE A 35 -2.79 40.86 -10.35
C PHE A 35 -3.46 40.06 -9.22
N LYS A 36 -4.78 39.85 -9.30
CA LYS A 36 -5.54 39.05 -8.34
C LYS A 36 -5.27 37.55 -8.49
N GLU A 37 -5.26 37.06 -9.72
CA GLU A 37 -4.84 35.68 -10.04
C GLU A 37 -3.39 35.42 -9.59
N SER A 38 -2.48 36.38 -9.79
CA SER A 38 -1.11 36.24 -9.31
C SER A 38 -1.00 36.17 -7.78
N SER A 39 -1.84 36.91 -7.05
CA SER A 39 -1.85 36.87 -5.57
C SER A 39 -2.40 35.55 -5.03
N GLU A 40 -3.41 34.98 -5.68
CA GLU A 40 -3.99 33.68 -5.31
C GLU A 40 -3.03 32.52 -5.62
N VAL A 41 -2.31 32.57 -6.75
CA VAL A 41 -1.26 31.60 -7.09
C VAL A 41 -0.08 31.70 -6.12
N VAL A 42 0.34 32.91 -5.73
CA VAL A 42 1.41 33.10 -4.72
C VAL A 42 0.97 32.58 -3.35
N GLU A 43 -0.30 32.73 -2.99
CA GLU A 43 -0.85 32.23 -1.73
C GLU A 43 -1.01 30.70 -1.72
N ALA A 44 -1.36 30.12 -2.87
CA ALA A 44 -1.34 28.67 -3.09
C ALA A 44 0.09 28.11 -3.03
N MET A 45 1.06 28.80 -3.64
CA MET A 45 2.48 28.42 -3.58
C MET A 45 3.02 28.51 -2.15
N LYS A 46 2.66 29.54 -1.37
CA LYS A 46 3.03 29.65 0.05
C LYS A 46 2.47 28.51 0.91
N LYS A 47 1.27 28.00 0.61
CA LYS A 47 0.70 26.80 1.25
C LYS A 47 1.37 25.50 0.81
N ALA A 48 1.93 25.47 -0.40
CA ALA A 48 2.61 24.30 -0.96
C ALA A 48 4.08 24.19 -0.55
N VAL A 49 4.69 25.25 0.02
CA VAL A 49 6.05 25.18 0.57
C VAL A 49 6.06 24.24 1.77
N VAL A 50 6.81 23.14 1.64
CA VAL A 50 7.02 22.16 2.71
C VAL A 50 7.79 22.84 3.83
N ASN A 51 7.08 23.24 4.88
CA ASN A 51 7.69 23.84 6.06
C ASN A 51 8.62 22.82 6.76
N PRO A 52 9.81 23.23 7.25
CA PRO A 52 10.65 22.37 8.06
C PRO A 52 9.88 21.98 9.34
N GLY A 53 9.42 20.73 9.40
CA GLY A 53 8.45 20.24 10.39
C GLY A 53 7.37 19.32 9.81
N PHE A 54 7.24 19.22 8.47
CA PHE A 54 6.34 18.28 7.79
C PHE A 54 6.59 16.81 8.20
N GLU A 55 7.83 16.45 8.53
CA GLU A 55 8.20 15.13 9.02
C GLU A 55 7.50 14.76 10.34
N LYS A 56 7.19 15.75 11.20
CA LYS A 56 6.49 15.52 12.47
C LYS A 56 4.99 15.28 12.29
N THR A 57 4.42 15.74 11.17
CA THR A 57 3.04 15.46 10.78
C THR A 57 2.84 14.11 10.09
N ALA A 58 3.91 13.36 9.80
CA ALA A 58 3.75 12.01 9.22
C ALA A 58 3.22 10.99 10.25
N VAL A 59 3.36 11.28 11.56
CA VAL A 59 2.66 10.55 12.64
C VAL A 59 1.30 11.20 12.91
N LEU A 60 0.53 11.46 11.86
CA LEU A 60 -0.87 11.84 12.02
C LEU A 60 -1.62 10.58 12.44
N GLU A 61 -1.76 10.41 13.76
CA GLU A 61 -2.83 9.62 14.35
C GLU A 61 -4.16 10.18 13.84
N PRO A 62 -4.78 9.59 12.80
CA PRO A 62 -5.96 10.18 12.16
C PRO A 62 -7.13 10.27 13.14
N GLU A 63 -7.08 9.47 14.21
CA GLU A 63 -8.02 9.43 15.32
C GLU A 63 -8.17 10.79 16.04
N LYS A 64 -7.13 11.64 16.04
CA LYS A 64 -7.15 12.91 16.78
C LYS A 64 -7.73 14.09 15.99
N SER A 65 -7.98 13.93 14.69
CA SER A 65 -8.53 14.96 13.82
C SER A 65 -9.95 15.39 14.25
N LYS A 66 -10.27 16.69 14.11
CA LYS A 66 -11.64 17.22 14.34
C LYS A 66 -12.68 16.48 13.49
N MET A 67 -12.29 16.05 12.29
CA MET A 67 -13.14 15.28 11.37
C MET A 67 -13.42 13.86 11.90
N ALA A 68 -12.40 13.17 12.40
CA ALA A 68 -12.56 11.84 13.01
C ALA A 68 -13.48 11.89 14.24
N LYS A 69 -13.35 12.93 15.09
CA LYS A 69 -14.25 13.15 16.24
C LYS A 69 -15.71 13.37 15.83
N ARG A 70 -15.95 14.11 14.73
CA ARG A 70 -17.31 14.30 14.17
C ARG A 70 -17.88 12.98 13.63
N LEU A 71 -17.09 12.23 12.87
CA LEU A 71 -17.50 10.92 12.34
C LEU A 71 -17.85 9.94 13.48
N ALA A 72 -17.00 9.85 14.51
CA ALA A 72 -17.23 9.01 15.69
C ALA A 72 -18.50 9.40 16.48
N ARG A 73 -18.88 10.69 16.48
CA ARG A 73 -20.16 11.13 17.07
C ARG A 73 -21.35 10.65 16.22
N LYS A 74 -21.27 10.81 14.89
CA LYS A 74 -22.32 10.37 13.95
C LYS A 74 -22.54 8.85 14.01
N VAL A 75 -21.47 8.07 14.07
CA VAL A 75 -21.55 6.61 14.22
C VAL A 75 -22.23 6.22 15.53
N ARG A 76 -21.97 6.92 16.64
CA ARG A 76 -22.63 6.66 17.93
C ARG A 76 -24.13 6.94 17.89
N GLU A 77 -24.52 8.03 17.23
CA GLU A 77 -25.93 8.41 17.02
C GLU A 77 -26.68 7.31 16.26
N LEU A 78 -26.17 6.91 15.08
CA LEU A 78 -26.73 5.83 14.26
C LEU A 78 -26.77 4.46 14.96
N LYS A 79 -25.90 4.26 15.97
CA LYS A 79 -25.86 3.03 16.75
C LYS A 79 -27.00 2.94 17.79
N PHE A 80 -27.50 4.09 18.25
CA PHE A 80 -28.55 4.18 19.26
C PHE A 80 -29.96 4.18 18.64
N ASP A 81 -30.06 4.46 17.33
CA ASP A 81 -31.31 4.35 16.58
C ASP A 81 -31.82 2.90 16.55
N ARG A 82 -33.07 2.69 16.99
CA ARG A 82 -33.70 1.37 17.20
C ARG A 82 -33.72 0.48 15.95
N GLY A 83 -33.65 1.05 14.75
CA GLY A 83 -33.65 0.31 13.48
C GLY A 83 -32.27 0.05 12.87
N MET A 84 -31.26 0.88 13.16
CA MET A 84 -29.95 0.85 12.50
C MET A 84 -28.81 0.31 13.38
N GLY A 85 -28.99 0.27 14.71
CA GLY A 85 -27.92 -0.10 15.64
C GLY A 85 -27.27 -1.47 15.37
N LYS A 86 -28.07 -2.49 15.02
CA LYS A 86 -27.58 -3.83 14.68
C LYS A 86 -26.77 -3.84 13.38
N VAL A 87 -27.23 -3.11 12.37
CA VAL A 87 -26.57 -3.01 11.05
C VAL A 87 -25.24 -2.27 11.20
N VAL A 88 -25.22 -1.13 11.89
CA VAL A 88 -24.00 -0.35 12.15
C VAL A 88 -23.00 -1.18 12.97
N GLY A 89 -23.48 -1.94 13.96
CA GLY A 89 -22.64 -2.87 14.73
C GLY A 89 -21.99 -3.95 13.86
N MET A 90 -22.76 -4.56 12.96
CA MET A 90 -22.24 -5.54 11.98
C MET A 90 -21.25 -4.90 11.00
N LEU A 91 -21.53 -3.69 10.49
CA LEU A 91 -20.65 -3.00 9.56
C LEU A 91 -19.28 -2.68 10.19
N LEU A 92 -19.28 -2.16 11.41
CA LEU A 92 -18.06 -1.89 12.19
C LEU A 92 -17.27 -3.16 12.48
N GLN A 93 -17.96 -4.27 12.74
CA GLN A 93 -17.32 -5.55 12.95
C GLN A 93 -16.64 -6.05 11.66
N LEU A 94 -17.30 -5.93 10.51
CA LEU A 94 -16.72 -6.26 9.22
C LEU A 94 -15.51 -5.36 8.89
N GLU A 95 -15.59 -4.05 9.16
CA GLU A 95 -14.46 -3.12 8.99
C GLU A 95 -13.27 -3.50 9.88
N ARG A 96 -13.53 -3.87 11.13
CA ARG A 96 -12.49 -4.38 12.04
C ARG A 96 -11.92 -5.70 11.56
N GLU A 97 -12.72 -6.58 10.98
CA GLU A 97 -12.25 -7.89 10.49
C GLU A 97 -11.43 -7.81 9.21
N LYS A 98 -11.48 -6.69 8.49
CA LYS A 98 -10.63 -6.43 7.31
C LYS A 98 -9.18 -6.18 7.69
N THR A 99 -8.90 -5.72 8.91
CA THR A 99 -7.54 -5.36 9.34
C THR A 99 -7.20 -6.01 10.68
N MET A 100 -5.93 -6.30 10.94
CA MET A 100 -5.53 -6.89 12.23
C MET A 100 -5.56 -5.87 13.39
N GLY A 101 -5.94 -4.62 13.10
CA GLY A 101 -6.16 -3.53 14.06
C GLY A 101 -5.01 -2.53 14.18
N ALA A 102 -5.21 -1.51 15.03
CA ALA A 102 -4.25 -0.43 15.27
C ALA A 102 -2.87 -0.94 15.74
N LYS A 103 -2.89 -1.90 16.67
CA LYS A 103 -1.71 -2.48 17.31
C LYS A 103 -0.74 -3.15 16.33
N TRP A 104 -1.22 -3.55 15.17
CA TRP A 104 -0.42 -4.25 14.17
C TRP A 104 -0.53 -3.56 12.81
N PHE A 105 -0.26 -2.25 12.81
CA PHE A 105 -0.13 -1.39 11.63
C PHE A 105 -1.24 -1.58 10.58
N GLN A 106 -2.45 -1.96 11.02
CA GLN A 106 -3.62 -2.16 10.18
C GLN A 106 -3.38 -3.17 9.05
N LEU A 107 -2.60 -4.22 9.34
CA LEU A 107 -2.30 -5.30 8.39
C LEU A 107 -3.59 -5.84 7.74
N PRO A 108 -3.73 -5.78 6.40
CA PRO A 108 -4.94 -6.16 5.71
C PRO A 108 -5.14 -7.67 5.69
N ALA A 109 -6.41 -8.09 5.66
CA ALA A 109 -6.81 -9.45 5.39
C ALA A 109 -6.69 -9.74 3.90
N THR A 110 -5.54 -10.25 3.48
CA THR A 110 -5.31 -10.65 2.09
C THR A 110 -6.20 -11.82 1.67
N GLU A 111 -6.72 -11.77 0.44
CA GLU A 111 -7.58 -12.83 -0.10
C GLU A 111 -6.85 -14.17 -0.22
N MET A 112 -7.52 -15.26 0.10
CA MET A 112 -6.95 -16.61 0.09
C MET A 112 -7.03 -17.25 -1.30
N ASN A 113 -6.19 -16.79 -2.22
CA ASN A 113 -6.00 -17.40 -3.54
C ASN A 113 -5.33 -18.77 -3.44
N GLU A 114 -5.46 -19.61 -4.47
CA GLU A 114 -4.87 -20.96 -4.48
C GLU A 114 -3.34 -20.95 -4.41
N GLU A 115 -2.69 -20.02 -5.11
CA GLU A 115 -1.24 -19.82 -5.05
C GLU A 115 -0.76 -19.47 -3.64
N ARG A 116 -1.43 -18.50 -3.02
CA ARG A 116 -1.13 -18.07 -1.64
C ARG A 116 -1.35 -19.21 -0.64
N LYS A 117 -2.40 -20.02 -0.83
CA LYS A 117 -2.63 -21.23 -0.02
C LYS A 117 -1.48 -22.24 -0.19
N ARG A 118 -0.98 -22.45 -1.41
CA ARG A 118 0.15 -23.35 -1.69
C ARG A 118 1.42 -22.87 -0.98
N ASP A 119 1.75 -21.59 -1.10
CA ASP A 119 2.93 -21.00 -0.45
C ASP A 119 2.86 -21.09 1.08
N LEU A 120 1.71 -20.72 1.66
CA LEU A 120 1.51 -20.84 3.11
C LEU A 120 1.59 -22.30 3.58
N LYS A 121 1.15 -23.25 2.74
CA LYS A 121 1.26 -24.68 3.07
C LYS A 121 2.70 -25.16 3.03
N VAL A 122 3.49 -24.69 2.07
CA VAL A 122 4.93 -24.95 2.00
C VAL A 122 5.63 -24.45 3.25
N LEU A 123 5.32 -23.23 3.72
CA LEU A 123 5.88 -22.71 4.98
C LEU A 123 5.53 -23.56 6.20
N GLN A 124 4.30 -24.11 6.26
CA GLN A 124 3.93 -25.04 7.32
C GLN A 124 4.75 -26.34 7.29
N LEU A 125 5.12 -26.80 6.10
CA LEU A 125 5.82 -28.05 5.83
C LEU A 125 7.32 -27.86 5.61
N ARG A 126 7.89 -26.69 5.94
CA ARG A 126 9.31 -26.35 5.69
C ARG A 126 10.31 -27.37 6.24
N ASP A 127 9.95 -28.03 7.33
CA ASP A 127 10.74 -29.08 7.99
C ASP A 127 10.95 -30.33 7.11
N ALA A 128 10.07 -30.58 6.14
CA ALA A 128 10.18 -31.71 5.23
C ALA A 128 10.92 -31.38 3.92
N ILE A 129 11.24 -30.09 3.69
CA ILE A 129 11.83 -29.62 2.44
C ILE A 129 13.34 -29.84 2.45
N ASP A 130 13.99 -29.42 3.53
CA ASP A 130 15.43 -29.53 3.71
C ASP A 130 15.74 -30.49 4.87
N PRO A 131 16.49 -31.58 4.64
CA PRO A 131 16.87 -32.51 5.71
C PRO A 131 17.93 -31.94 6.67
N THR A 132 18.63 -30.86 6.29
CA THR A 132 19.75 -30.32 7.08
C THR A 132 19.26 -29.36 8.15
N ILE A 133 18.33 -28.47 7.79
CA ILE A 133 17.83 -27.42 8.67
C ILE A 133 16.56 -27.92 9.36
N HIS A 134 16.66 -28.14 10.66
CA HIS A 134 15.51 -28.51 11.50
C HIS A 134 14.86 -27.26 12.06
N TYR A 135 13.60 -27.03 11.71
CA TYR A 135 12.86 -25.87 12.19
C TYR A 135 12.08 -26.18 13.46
N ARG A 136 11.81 -25.15 14.26
CA ARG A 136 10.84 -25.27 15.34
C ARG A 136 9.46 -25.63 14.77
N ARG A 137 8.84 -26.65 15.37
CA ARG A 137 7.53 -27.18 14.96
C ARG A 137 6.43 -26.11 15.05
N ASN A 138 5.59 -26.06 14.02
CA ASN A 138 4.41 -25.19 14.00
C ASN A 138 3.35 -25.67 15.00
N TYR A 139 2.91 -24.78 15.90
CA TYR A 139 1.86 -25.07 16.89
C TYR A 139 0.45 -25.07 16.27
N ARG A 140 0.21 -24.22 15.27
CA ARG A 140 -1.10 -24.04 14.63
C ARG A 140 -1.14 -24.79 13.31
N LYS A 141 -2.22 -25.57 13.10
CA LYS A 141 -2.49 -26.27 11.83
C LYS A 141 -3.22 -25.39 10.82
N GLN A 142 -3.97 -24.39 11.30
CA GLN A 142 -4.73 -23.47 10.45
C GLN A 142 -3.81 -22.44 9.79
N LEU A 143 -4.15 -22.03 8.57
CA LEU A 143 -3.46 -20.95 7.88
C LEU A 143 -3.77 -19.61 8.56
N PRO A 144 -2.81 -18.66 8.58
CA PRO A 144 -3.05 -17.33 9.12
C PRO A 144 -4.09 -16.58 8.28
N LYS A 145 -4.97 -15.80 8.93
CA LYS A 145 -5.99 -14.96 8.27
C LYS A 145 -5.39 -13.68 7.68
N TYR A 146 -4.51 -13.02 8.44
CA TYR A 146 -3.86 -11.78 8.05
C TYR A 146 -2.41 -12.08 7.69
N PHE A 147 -2.00 -11.71 6.48
CA PHE A 147 -0.64 -11.91 6.00
C PHE A 147 -0.39 -10.99 4.80
N GLU A 148 0.88 -10.65 4.61
CA GLU A 148 1.38 -9.94 3.44
C GLU A 148 2.54 -10.73 2.84
N ILE A 149 2.70 -10.62 1.53
CA ILE A 149 3.78 -11.26 0.80
C ILE A 149 4.72 -10.16 0.32
N GLY A 150 5.89 -10.10 0.94
CA GLY A 150 6.97 -9.19 0.55
C GLY A 150 8.06 -9.90 -0.23
N ARG A 151 8.90 -9.13 -0.91
CA ARG A 151 10.14 -9.61 -1.53
C ARG A 151 11.33 -9.02 -0.78
N VAL A 152 12.35 -9.84 -0.56
CA VAL A 152 13.60 -9.37 0.06
C VAL A 152 14.33 -8.46 -0.93
N VAL A 153 14.70 -7.27 -0.48
CA VAL A 153 15.51 -6.32 -1.26
C VAL A 153 16.98 -6.60 -0.99
N ASP A 154 17.78 -6.70 -2.05
CA ASP A 154 19.21 -7.00 -1.92
C ASP A 154 19.95 -5.85 -1.22
N ASN A 155 20.91 -6.19 -0.37
CA ASN A 155 21.82 -5.22 0.23
C ASN A 155 22.78 -4.68 -0.86
N PRO A 156 22.99 -3.36 -0.99
CA PRO A 156 23.97 -2.80 -1.93
C PRO A 156 25.42 -3.20 -1.62
N ILE A 157 25.74 -3.59 -0.38
CA ILE A 157 27.11 -3.86 0.07
C ILE A 157 27.59 -5.26 -0.33
N ASP A 158 26.71 -6.26 -0.34
CA ASP A 158 27.07 -7.65 -0.64
C ASP A 158 26.53 -8.07 -2.00
N PHE A 159 27.42 -8.10 -3.00
CA PHE A 159 27.06 -8.41 -4.39
C PHE A 159 27.10 -9.91 -4.69
N TYR A 160 27.99 -10.67 -4.07
CA TYR A 160 28.35 -12.01 -4.53
C TYR A 160 27.68 -13.13 -3.74
N SER A 161 27.32 -12.91 -2.47
CA SER A 161 26.83 -14.01 -1.62
C SER A 161 25.31 -14.06 -1.50
N SER A 162 24.66 -12.93 -1.16
CA SER A 162 23.22 -12.88 -0.90
C SER A 162 22.34 -12.58 -2.12
N ARG A 163 22.92 -11.99 -3.18
CA ARG A 163 22.16 -11.50 -4.33
C ARG A 163 21.81 -12.62 -5.32
N ILE A 164 20.51 -12.80 -5.57
CA ILE A 164 20.00 -13.77 -6.54
C ILE A 164 19.93 -13.14 -7.94
N PRO A 165 20.44 -13.77 -9.02
CA PRO A 165 20.34 -13.23 -10.38
C PRO A 165 18.88 -13.19 -10.87
N LYS A 166 18.55 -12.21 -11.72
CA LYS A 166 17.18 -11.97 -12.21
C LYS A 166 16.48 -13.21 -12.77
N LYS A 167 17.22 -14.13 -13.40
CA LYS A 167 16.68 -15.37 -13.98
C LYS A 167 16.14 -16.35 -12.93
N GLN A 168 16.77 -16.37 -11.75
CA GLN A 168 16.41 -17.26 -10.65
C GLN A 168 15.31 -16.67 -9.76
N ARG A 169 15.13 -15.34 -9.75
CA ARG A 169 14.03 -14.68 -9.03
C ARG A 169 12.68 -15.12 -9.61
N LYS A 170 11.80 -15.68 -8.78
CA LYS A 170 10.43 -16.04 -9.18
C LYS A 170 9.41 -15.21 -8.40
N ASN A 171 8.13 -15.44 -8.72
CA ASN A 171 7.05 -14.68 -8.11
C ASN A 171 6.56 -15.32 -6.81
N THR A 172 6.60 -16.66 -6.73
CA THR A 172 6.11 -17.45 -5.60
C THR A 172 7.20 -18.35 -5.03
N ILE A 173 7.06 -18.70 -3.74
CA ILE A 173 8.04 -19.55 -3.04
C ILE A 173 8.04 -20.96 -3.65
N VAL A 174 6.86 -21.46 -4.01
CA VAL A 174 6.72 -22.78 -4.66
C VAL A 174 7.45 -22.81 -6.00
N GLU A 175 7.40 -21.74 -6.81
CA GLU A 175 8.10 -21.68 -8.09
C GLU A 175 9.62 -21.70 -7.92
N GLU A 176 10.16 -21.01 -6.91
CA GLU A 176 11.60 -21.06 -6.60
C GLU A 176 12.03 -22.48 -6.25
N LEU A 177 11.23 -23.14 -5.41
CA LEU A 177 11.48 -24.51 -4.97
C LEU A 177 11.43 -25.50 -6.13
N LEU A 178 10.47 -25.32 -7.05
CA LEU A 178 10.35 -26.16 -8.23
C LEU A 178 11.46 -25.88 -9.24
N ALA A 179 12.00 -24.67 -9.31
CA ALA A 179 13.10 -24.32 -10.19
C ALA A 179 14.42 -25.03 -9.80
N ASP A 180 14.63 -25.27 -8.50
CA ASP A 180 15.80 -26.00 -8.00
C ASP A 180 15.78 -27.48 -8.40
N ALA A 181 16.82 -27.91 -9.11
CA ALA A 181 16.98 -29.27 -9.59
C ALA A 181 17.28 -30.26 -8.45
N GLU A 182 18.02 -29.85 -7.42
CA GLU A 182 18.40 -30.72 -6.32
C GLU A 182 17.20 -31.08 -5.46
N VAL A 183 16.43 -30.07 -5.07
CA VAL A 183 15.19 -30.26 -4.32
C VAL A 183 14.25 -31.17 -5.10
N ARG A 184 14.08 -30.92 -6.41
CA ARG A 184 13.22 -31.75 -7.26
C ARG A 184 13.67 -33.20 -7.30
N ARG A 185 14.99 -33.45 -7.44
CA ARG A 185 15.57 -34.80 -7.42
C ARG A 185 15.30 -35.50 -6.09
N ARG A 186 15.58 -34.83 -4.97
CA ARG A 186 15.39 -35.38 -3.62
C ARG A 186 13.92 -35.69 -3.34
N MET A 187 13.01 -34.76 -3.66
CA MET A 187 11.57 -34.96 -3.48
C MET A 187 11.06 -36.14 -4.32
N LYS A 188 11.52 -36.27 -5.58
CA LYS A 188 11.14 -37.40 -6.44
C LYS A 188 11.64 -38.73 -5.87
N GLN A 189 12.90 -38.79 -5.44
CA GLN A 189 13.47 -39.98 -4.81
C GLN A 189 12.67 -40.36 -3.56
N LYS A 190 12.46 -39.40 -2.64
CA LYS A 190 11.74 -39.66 -1.40
C LYS A 190 10.29 -40.07 -1.62
N TYR A 191 9.62 -39.45 -2.59
CA TYR A 191 8.26 -39.84 -2.97
C TYR A 191 8.22 -41.29 -3.46
N SER A 192 9.16 -41.70 -4.30
CA SER A 192 9.22 -43.07 -4.83
C SER A 192 9.45 -44.11 -3.73
N GLU A 193 10.31 -43.81 -2.75
CA GLU A 193 10.52 -44.63 -1.56
C GLU A 193 9.24 -44.78 -0.74
N ILE A 194 8.56 -43.66 -0.47
CA ILE A 194 7.32 -43.65 0.31
C ILE A 194 6.21 -44.42 -0.43
N ALA A 195 6.10 -44.24 -1.74
CA ALA A 195 5.13 -44.93 -2.57
C ALA A 195 5.39 -46.46 -2.59
N ALA A 196 6.64 -46.87 -2.76
CA ALA A 196 7.05 -48.27 -2.72
C ALA A 196 6.80 -48.89 -1.34
N HIS A 197 7.18 -48.19 -0.26
CA HIS A 197 6.93 -48.61 1.11
C HIS A 197 5.42 -48.76 1.40
N ARG A 198 4.60 -47.80 0.93
CA ARG A 198 3.13 -47.85 1.07
C ARG A 198 2.53 -49.04 0.29
N ASN A 199 3.00 -49.30 -0.93
CA ASN A 199 2.56 -50.44 -1.74
C ASN A 199 2.94 -51.77 -1.10
N ASN A 200 4.18 -51.91 -0.63
CA ASN A 200 4.64 -53.11 0.08
C ASN A 200 3.83 -53.36 1.35
N ARG A 201 3.53 -52.31 2.12
CA ARG A 201 2.64 -52.41 3.29
C ARG A 201 1.23 -52.86 2.91
N ARG A 202 0.69 -52.35 1.79
CA ARG A 202 -0.60 -52.77 1.24
C ARG A 202 -0.58 -54.25 0.86
N LYS A 203 0.37 -54.69 0.05
CA LYS A 203 0.55 -56.10 -0.36
C LYS A 203 0.65 -57.04 0.83
N ARG A 204 1.47 -56.70 1.85
CA ARG A 204 1.60 -57.49 3.08
C ARG A 204 0.27 -57.64 3.84
N LYS A 205 -0.56 -56.59 3.90
CA LYS A 205 -1.90 -56.69 4.51
C LYS A 205 -2.82 -57.63 3.74
N PHE A 206 -2.85 -57.52 2.41
CA PHE A 206 -3.65 -58.42 1.57
C PHE A 206 -3.16 -59.87 1.60
N ALA A 207 -1.84 -60.09 1.65
CA ALA A 207 -1.27 -61.44 1.76
C ALA A 207 -1.58 -62.11 3.11
N LYS A 208 -1.74 -61.34 4.20
CA LYS A 208 -2.16 -61.85 5.51
C LYS A 208 -3.65 -62.19 5.58
N HIS A 209 -4.46 -61.68 4.67
CA HIS A 209 -5.89 -62.01 4.55
C HIS A 209 -6.13 -62.52 3.13
N PRO A 210 -5.54 -63.67 2.76
CA PRO A 210 -5.84 -64.25 1.46
C PRO A 210 -7.35 -64.44 1.42
N LYS A 211 -8.00 -63.92 0.37
CA LYS A 211 -9.44 -64.17 0.14
C LYS A 211 -9.60 -65.68 0.25
N ARG A 212 -10.37 -66.15 1.24
CA ARG A 212 -10.81 -67.54 1.33
C ARG A 212 -11.45 -67.84 -0.02
N ARG A 213 -10.72 -68.49 -0.93
CA ARG A 213 -11.31 -69.03 -2.14
C ARG A 213 -12.31 -70.04 -1.61
N HIS A 214 -13.60 -69.70 -1.64
CA HIS A 214 -14.65 -70.69 -1.45
C HIS A 214 -14.41 -71.70 -2.58
N GLY A 215 -13.80 -72.83 -2.22
CA GLY A 215 -13.72 -73.97 -3.10
C GLY A 215 -15.14 -74.39 -3.42
N ARG A 216 -15.39 -74.63 -4.70
CA ARG A 216 -16.53 -75.41 -5.16
C ARG A 216 -16.28 -76.87 -4.82
#